data_AF-A9YVJ6-F1
#
_entry.id   AF-A9YVJ6-F1
#
_cell.length_a   1.000
_cell.length_b   1.000
_cell.length_c   1.000
_cell.angle_alpha   90.00
_cell.angle_beta   90.00
_cell.angle_gamma   90.00
#
_symmetry.space_group_name_H-M   'P 1'
#
loop_
_entity.id
_entity.type
_entity.pdbx_description
1 polymer ?
#
loop_
_entity_poly.entity_id
_entity_poly.type
_entity_poly.pdbx_seq_one_letter_code
_entity_poly.pdbx_strand_id
1 'polypeptide(L)' 'CTHMGCPLMYDPQTRSFKCPCHYSMFDPEKSGQMICGQATEDLPQIQLSYDAATDTVHAVAVTGLIYGRQANVL' A
#
# COMPACT_ATOMS: atom_id res chain seq x y z
N CYS A 1 -6.07 -3.40 -3.21
CA CYS A 1 -6.30 -4.09 -1.92
C CYS A 1 -5.63 -5.45 -1.96
N THR A 2 -4.92 -5.87 -0.92
CA THR A 2 -4.26 -7.20 -0.85
C THR A 2 -5.25 -8.37 -0.75
N HIS A 3 -6.51 -8.13 -0.35
CA HIS A 3 -7.54 -9.18 -0.33
C HIS A 3 -7.91 -9.68 -1.74
N MET A 4 -8.62 -8.85 -2.52
CA MET A 4 -9.17 -9.21 -3.85
C MET A 4 -9.01 -8.07 -4.87
N GLY A 5 -7.97 -7.24 -4.71
CA GLY A 5 -7.55 -6.32 -5.78
C GLY A 5 -8.29 -5.01 -5.92
N CYS A 6 -9.43 -4.80 -5.25
CA CYS A 6 -10.16 -3.54 -5.36
C CYS A 6 -9.27 -2.31 -5.06
N PRO A 7 -9.38 -1.21 -5.84
CA PRO A 7 -8.67 0.03 -5.55
C PRO A 7 -9.03 0.56 -4.16
N LEU A 8 -8.03 1.03 -3.42
CA LEU A 8 -8.24 1.64 -2.11
C LEU A 8 -8.48 3.14 -2.27
N MET A 9 -9.30 3.71 -1.40
CA MET A 9 -9.51 5.16 -1.29
C MET A 9 -8.79 5.68 -0.06
N TYR A 10 -8.07 6.79 -0.18
CA TYR A 10 -7.46 7.45 0.98
C TYR A 10 -8.48 8.36 1.66
N ASP A 11 -8.64 8.21 2.98
CA ASP A 11 -9.45 9.08 3.81
C ASP A 11 -8.54 10.03 4.61
N PRO A 12 -8.55 11.35 4.34
CA PRO A 12 -7.67 12.30 5.01
C PRO A 12 -8.04 12.55 6.48
N GLN A 13 -9.29 12.32 6.90
CA GLN A 13 -9.72 12.55 8.29
C GLN A 13 -9.14 11.49 9.23
N THR A 14 -9.14 10.23 8.77
CA THR A 14 -8.61 9.10 9.52
C THR A 14 -7.20 8.70 9.10
N ARG A 15 -6.67 9.35 8.05
CA ARG A 15 -5.36 9.09 7.43
C ARG A 15 -5.18 7.61 7.06
N SER A 16 -6.24 6.95 6.61
CA SER A 16 -6.25 5.50 6.33
C SER A 16 -6.63 5.21 4.88
N PHE A 17 -6.18 4.07 4.36
CA PHE A 17 -6.65 3.53 3.08
C PHE A 17 -7.82 2.58 3.30
N LYS A 18 -8.95 2.80 2.61
CA LYS A 18 -10.21 2.06 2.78
C LYS A 18 -10.59 1.31 1.51
N CYS A 19 -10.84 0.01 1.64
CA CYS A 19 -11.31 -0.84 0.55
C CYS A 19 -12.84 -0.81 0.48
N PRO A 20 -13.45 -0.44 -0.66
CA PRO A 20 -14.91 -0.36 -0.79
C PRO A 20 -15.59 -1.72 -0.89
N CYS A 21 -14.85 -2.78 -1.24
CA CYS A 21 -15.46 -4.09 -1.54
C CYS A 21 -15.81 -4.89 -0.28
N HIS A 22 -14.89 -4.94 0.69
CA HIS A 22 -15.04 -5.77 1.90
C HIS A 22 -14.51 -5.06 3.15
N TYR A 23 -14.52 -3.72 3.13
CA TYR A 23 -14.25 -2.86 4.29
C TYR A 23 -12.89 -3.05 4.99
N SER A 24 -11.90 -3.59 4.28
CA SER A 24 -10.53 -3.62 4.81
C SER A 24 -9.95 -2.21 4.88
N MET A 25 -9.26 -1.90 5.98
CA MET A 25 -8.65 -0.60 6.24
C MET A 25 -7.17 -0.78 6.59
N PHE A 26 -6.32 0.11 6.11
CA PHE A 26 -4.87 0.06 6.28
C PHE A 26 -4.32 1.40 6.75
N ASP A 27 -3.35 1.37 7.65
CA ASP A 27 -2.70 2.54 8.24
C ASP A 27 -1.36 2.83 7.54
N PRO A 28 -1.27 3.86 6.67
CA PRO A 28 -0.02 4.24 6.02
C PRO A 28 1.05 4.81 6.98
N GLU A 29 0.67 5.29 8.16
CA GLU A 29 1.65 5.76 9.16
C GLU A 29 2.31 4.60 9.91
N LYS A 30 1.73 3.40 9.81
CA LYS A 30 2.27 2.16 10.39
C LYS A 30 2.67 1.16 9.31
N SER A 31 3.41 1.64 8.30
CA SER A 31 3.94 0.80 7.21
C SER A 31 2.86 -0.01 6.47
N GLY A 32 1.65 0.54 6.33
CA GLY A 32 0.55 -0.13 5.65
C GLY A 32 -0.18 -1.19 6.48
N GLN A 33 0.05 -1.24 7.80
CA GLN A 33 -0.57 -2.19 8.71
C GLN A 33 -2.09 -2.27 8.51
N MET A 34 -2.63 -3.48 8.36
CA MET A 34 -4.07 -3.68 8.33
C MET A 34 -4.67 -3.35 9.70
N ILE A 35 -5.55 -2.35 9.74
CA ILE A 35 -6.29 -1.96 10.94
C ILE A 35 -7.39 -2.99 11.23
N CYS A 36 -8.16 -3.34 10.19
CA CYS A 36 -9.18 -4.40 10.20
C CYS A 36 -9.51 -4.80 8.76
N GLY A 37 -10.06 -6.00 8.54
CA GLY A 37 -10.47 -6.40 7.19
C GLY A 37 -10.40 -7.90 6.95
N GLN A 38 -10.38 -8.25 5.66
CA GLN A 38 -10.31 -9.63 5.17
C GLN A 38 -9.00 -9.93 4.44
N ALA A 39 -8.13 -8.94 4.25
CA ALA A 39 -6.80 -9.20 3.73
C ALA A 39 -5.97 -10.01 4.74
N THR A 40 -5.06 -10.84 4.26
CA THR A 40 -4.11 -11.60 5.09
C THR A 40 -2.73 -10.97 5.14
N GLU A 41 -2.55 -9.84 4.46
CA GLU A 41 -1.29 -9.11 4.33
C GLU A 41 -1.54 -7.61 4.48
N ASP A 42 -0.57 -6.92 5.09
CA ASP A 42 -0.48 -5.46 5.13
C ASP A 42 -0.31 -4.89 3.72
N LEU A 43 -0.54 -3.58 3.55
CA LEU A 43 -0.46 -2.93 2.25
C LEU A 43 1.00 -2.90 1.74
N PRO A 44 1.31 -3.42 0.54
CA PRO A 44 2.66 -3.38 -0.01
C PRO A 44 3.17 -1.94 -0.11
N GLN A 45 4.40 -1.73 0.32
CA GLN A 45 5.00 -0.40 0.40
C GLN A 45 5.98 -0.18 -0.76
N ILE A 46 5.83 0.95 -1.46
CA ILE A 46 6.85 1.40 -2.40
C ILE A 46 8.03 1.95 -1.59
N GLN A 47 9.19 1.34 -1.75
CA GLN A 47 10.41 1.86 -1.16
C GLN A 47 10.90 3.05 -1.99
N LEU A 48 11.10 4.18 -1.32
CA LEU A 48 11.49 5.43 -1.94
C LEU A 48 12.95 5.76 -1.59
N SER A 49 13.67 6.32 -2.55
CA SER A 49 14.96 6.98 -2.34
C SER A 49 14.80 8.45 -2.67
N TYR A 50 15.32 9.33 -1.80
CA TYR A 50 15.33 10.77 -2.02
C TYR A 50 16.74 11.23 -2.40
N ASP A 51 16.86 11.95 -3.51
CA ASP A 51 18.10 12.61 -3.93
C ASP A 51 18.03 14.11 -3.62
N ALA A 52 18.77 14.53 -2.60
CA ALA A 52 18.82 15.91 -2.15
C ALA A 52 19.55 16.85 -3.13
N ALA A 53 20.40 16.33 -4.03
CA ALA A 53 21.12 17.17 -4.99
C ALA A 53 20.21 17.63 -6.13
N THR A 54 19.22 16.81 -6.48
CA THR A 54 18.28 17.06 -7.58
C THR A 54 16.86 17.36 -7.10
N ASP A 55 16.59 17.25 -5.80
CA ASP A 55 15.24 17.34 -5.19
C ASP A 55 14.25 16.35 -5.83
N THR A 56 14.71 15.11 -6.04
CA THR A 56 13.90 14.06 -6.69
C THR A 56 13.62 12.87 -5.77
N VAL A 57 12.47 12.23 -5.99
CA VAL A 57 12.05 11.02 -5.28
C VAL A 57 11.90 9.89 -6.30
N HIS A 58 12.61 8.78 -6.06
CA HIS A 58 12.59 7.60 -6.91
C HIS A 58 11.94 6.42 -6.19
N ALA A 59 11.04 5.71 -6.88
CA ALA A 59 10.60 4.39 -6.47
C ALA A 59 11.68 3.36 -6.83
N VAL A 60 12.25 2.68 -5.83
CA VAL A 60 13.42 1.80 -6.02
C VAL A 60 13.11 0.33 -5.78
N ALA A 61 12.08 0.02 -4.99
CA ALA A 61 11.65 -1.35 -4.72
C ALA A 61 10.21 -1.40 -4.20
N VAL A 62 9.70 -2.60 -3.96
CA VAL A 62 8.42 -2.86 -3.32
C VAL A 62 8.62 -3.89 -2.20
N THR A 63 8.21 -3.55 -0.98
CA THR A 63 8.13 -4.49 0.15
C THR A 63 6.72 -5.07 0.21
N GLY A 64 6.62 -6.41 0.16
CA GLY A 64 5.35 -7.13 -0.01
C GLY A 64 5.05 -7.47 -1.48
N LEU A 65 4.05 -8.32 -1.73
CA LEU A 65 3.64 -8.74 -3.08
C LEU A 65 2.44 -7.91 -3.54
N ILE A 66 2.54 -7.29 -4.73
CA ILE A 66 1.41 -6.58 -5.31
C ILE A 66 0.32 -7.59 -5.68
N TYR A 67 -0.94 -7.27 -5.39
CA TYR A 67 -2.08 -8.12 -5.71
C TYR A 67 -2.13 -8.49 -7.20
N GLY A 68 -2.53 -9.75 -7.48
CA GLY A 68 -2.88 -10.20 -8.83
C GLY A 68 -1.69 -10.50 -9.74
N ARG A 69 -0.49 -10.72 -9.18
CA ARG A 69 0.71 -11.08 -9.94
C ARG A 69 1.56 -12.14 -9.21
N GLN A 70 2.33 -12.90 -9.98
CA GLN A 70 3.25 -13.93 -9.44
C GLN A 70 4.59 -13.35 -8.98
N ALA A 71 5.00 -12.21 -9.52
CA ALA A 71 6.19 -11.47 -9.13
C ALA A 71 5.94 -9.97 -9.31
N ASN A 72 6.65 -9.12 -8.55
CA ASN A 72 6.46 -7.66 -8.64
C ASN A 72 6.93 -7.07 -9.98
N VAL A 73 7.90 -7.71 -10.65
CA VAL A 73 8.35 -7.42 -12.02
C VAL A 73 7.91 -8.58 -12.90
N LEU A 74 7.26 -8.28 -14.03
CA LEU A 74 6.71 -9.26 -14.98
C LEU A 74 7.66 -9.46 -16.17
#